data_AF-A0A2R5F0U3-F1
#
_entry.id   AF-A0A2R5F0U3-F1
#
_cell.length_a   1.000
_cell.length_b   1.000
_cell.length_c   1.000
_cell.angle_alpha   90.00
_cell.angle_beta   90.00
_cell.angle_gamma   90.00
#
_symmetry.space_group_name_H-M   'P 1'
#
loop_
_entity.id
_entity.type
_entity.pdbx_description
1 polymer ?
#
loop_
_entity_poly.entity_id
_entity_poly.type
_entity_poly.pdbx_seq_one_letter_code
_entity_poly.pdbx_strand_id
1 'polypeptide(L)'
;MKFSYKLSGIGWADVHLQIEDSEIYINTSYLSEPLIDLVRSIEYLLPECTPMDEVKDVVQFEWNSEPAIHRWRFEKTKNGKVQIEIVVYVDGLTSTPGKLEFKEECEIDLFIKEVIFSLEGILKQHGIVGYRKQWYAGDFPISSYLQLRNYLLHKSNFTINIKNQDEWNECIESNLSNELEIIKTIL
;
A
#
# COMPACT_ATOMS: atom_id res chain seq x y z
N MET A 1 12.58 5.83 -9.44
CA MET A 1 11.86 5.04 -8.43
C MET A 1 11.49 3.70 -9.05
N LYS A 2 11.71 2.61 -8.31
CA LYS A 2 11.17 1.27 -8.60
C LYS A 2 10.67 0.67 -7.29
N PHE A 3 9.53 0.01 -7.36
CA PHE A 3 9.02 -0.79 -6.25
C PHE A 3 8.58 -2.15 -6.80
N SER A 4 8.95 -3.24 -6.10
CA SER A 4 8.42 -4.56 -6.42
C SER A 4 8.14 -5.35 -5.15
N TYR A 5 7.07 -6.12 -5.20
CA TYR A 5 6.59 -7.03 -4.17
C TYR A 5 6.27 -8.36 -4.84
N LYS A 6 7.01 -9.41 -4.51
CA LYS A 6 6.88 -10.72 -5.14
C LYS A 6 6.66 -11.78 -4.08
N LEU A 7 5.61 -12.60 -4.25
CA LEU A 7 5.39 -13.74 -3.37
C LEU A 7 6.49 -14.78 -3.61
N SER A 8 7.34 -15.02 -2.61
CA SER A 8 8.53 -15.87 -2.70
C SER A 8 8.35 -17.23 -2.03
N GLY A 9 7.30 -17.39 -1.21
CA GLY A 9 6.95 -18.63 -0.53
C GLY A 9 5.55 -18.54 0.10
N ILE A 10 5.10 -19.63 0.74
CA ILE A 10 3.82 -19.59 1.46
C ILE A 10 3.96 -18.67 2.66
N GLY A 11 3.24 -17.55 2.64
CA GLY A 11 3.30 -16.51 3.67
C GLY A 11 4.56 -15.66 3.63
N TRP A 12 5.27 -15.62 2.49
CA TRP A 12 6.51 -14.84 2.33
C TRP A 12 6.49 -14.02 1.05
N ALA A 13 7.07 -12.83 1.14
CA ALA A 13 7.29 -11.97 -0.01
C ALA A 13 8.64 -11.26 0.05
N ASP A 14 9.24 -11.10 -1.13
CA ASP A 14 10.43 -10.29 -1.35
C ASP A 14 10.01 -8.91 -1.85
N VAL A 15 10.49 -7.88 -1.16
CA VAL A 15 10.23 -6.48 -1.48
C VAL A 15 11.54 -5.82 -1.87
N HIS A 16 11.50 -5.04 -2.95
CA HIS A 16 12.60 -4.18 -3.38
C HIS A 16 12.07 -2.77 -3.59
N LEU A 17 12.74 -1.79 -3.00
CA LEU A 17 12.49 -0.38 -3.19
C LEU A 17 13.78 0.29 -3.61
N GLN A 18 13.74 1.05 -4.70
CA GLN A 18 14.85 1.84 -5.20
C GLN A 18 14.40 3.27 -5.48
N ILE A 19 15.09 4.26 -4.90
CA ILE A 19 14.90 5.68 -5.17
C ILE A 19 16.27 6.26 -5.48
N GLU A 20 16.42 6.78 -6.70
CA GLU A 20 17.71 7.21 -7.24
C GLU A 20 18.77 6.10 -7.10
N ASP A 21 19.87 6.38 -6.40
CA ASP A 21 21.00 5.47 -6.18
C ASP A 21 20.85 4.63 -4.90
N SER A 22 19.83 4.92 -4.07
CA SER A 22 19.55 4.21 -2.83
C SER A 22 18.57 3.07 -3.06
N GLU A 23 18.84 1.90 -2.48
CA GLU A 23 17.94 0.75 -2.53
C GLU A 23 17.91 -0.04 -1.22
N ILE A 24 16.81 -0.75 -1.01
CA ILE A 24 16.60 -1.65 0.12
C ILE A 24 15.86 -2.90 -0.34
N TYR A 25 16.22 -4.03 0.27
CA TYR A 25 15.58 -5.33 0.08
C TYR A 25 15.01 -5.81 1.41
N ILE A 26 13.72 -6.12 1.45
CA ILE A 26 13.02 -6.58 2.64
C ILE A 26 12.35 -7.91 2.33
N ASN A 27 12.60 -8.93 3.13
CA ASN A 27 11.82 -10.15 3.11
C ASN A 27 10.78 -10.06 4.23
N THR A 28 9.50 -10.13 3.89
CA THR A 28 8.39 -9.94 4.85
C THR A 28 7.53 -11.19 4.92
N SER A 29 6.98 -11.45 6.10
CA SER A 29 6.17 -12.62 6.38
C SER A 29 4.70 -12.30 6.66
N TYR A 30 3.88 -13.34 6.64
CA TYR A 30 2.45 -13.31 6.94
C TYR A 30 2.11 -12.93 8.39
N LEU A 31 3.10 -12.74 9.27
CA LEU A 31 2.87 -12.27 10.64
C LEU A 31 2.41 -10.79 10.71
N SER A 32 2.43 -10.09 9.57
CA SER A 32 1.84 -8.77 9.36
C SER A 32 1.01 -8.79 8.07
N GLU A 33 0.39 -7.66 7.70
CA GLU A 33 -0.34 -7.52 6.44
C GLU A 33 0.29 -6.44 5.54
N PRO A 34 1.51 -6.66 5.01
CA PRO A 34 2.36 -5.62 4.42
C PRO A 34 1.71 -4.83 3.29
N LEU A 35 1.03 -5.52 2.38
CA LEU A 35 0.35 -4.87 1.26
C LEU A 35 -0.84 -4.04 1.72
N ILE A 36 -1.63 -4.52 2.68
CA ILE A 36 -2.77 -3.78 3.24
C ILE A 36 -2.25 -2.52 3.94
N ASP A 37 -1.24 -2.68 4.80
CA ASP A 37 -0.63 -1.58 5.54
C ASP A 37 -0.04 -0.52 4.61
N LEU A 38 0.64 -0.95 3.55
CA LEU A 38 1.22 -0.07 2.54
C LEU A 38 0.17 0.77 1.82
N VAL A 39 -0.82 0.13 1.20
CA VAL A 39 -1.79 0.84 0.36
C VAL A 39 -2.71 1.72 1.19
N ARG A 40 -3.14 1.26 2.38
CA ARG A 40 -3.94 2.10 3.29
C ARG A 40 -3.18 3.30 3.79
N SER A 41 -1.90 3.13 4.09
CA SER A 41 -1.03 4.24 4.49
C SER A 41 -0.91 5.27 3.37
N ILE A 42 -0.78 4.82 2.11
CA ILE A 42 -0.81 5.71 0.94
C ILE A 42 -2.17 6.41 0.82
N GLU A 43 -3.29 5.71 0.99
CA GLU A 43 -4.64 6.29 0.94
C GLU A 43 -4.80 7.43 1.95
N TYR A 44 -4.37 7.23 3.20
CA TYR A 44 -4.42 8.24 4.25
C TYR A 44 -3.61 9.50 3.92
N LEU A 45 -2.63 9.42 3.04
CA LEU A 45 -1.93 10.61 2.56
C LEU A 45 -2.78 11.38 1.55
N LEU A 46 -3.73 10.78 0.85
CA LEU A 46 -4.41 11.38 -0.30
C LEU A 46 -5.82 11.88 0.07
N PRO A 47 -6.13 13.17 -0.08
CA PRO A 47 -7.50 13.67 0.11
C PRO A 47 -8.48 13.09 -0.91
N GLU A 48 -8.00 12.58 -2.03
CA GLU A 48 -8.83 11.89 -3.01
C GLU A 48 -9.23 10.48 -2.57
N CYS A 49 -8.51 9.89 -1.62
CA CYS A 49 -8.73 8.52 -1.17
C CYS A 49 -9.14 8.44 0.31
N THR A 50 -9.31 9.56 0.99
CA THR A 50 -9.61 9.57 2.43
C THR A 50 -10.43 10.82 2.75
N PRO A 51 -11.47 10.72 3.60
CA PRO A 51 -12.21 11.88 4.07
C PRO A 51 -11.28 12.96 4.59
N MET A 52 -11.59 14.23 4.31
CA MET A 52 -10.64 15.35 4.51
C MET A 52 -10.13 15.44 5.96
N ASP A 53 -10.98 15.13 6.93
CA ASP A 53 -10.69 15.10 8.36
C ASP A 53 -9.88 13.89 8.83
N GLU A 54 -9.76 12.86 7.98
CA GLU A 54 -8.94 11.67 8.22
C GLU A 54 -7.60 11.68 7.47
N VAL A 55 -7.39 12.62 6.55
CA VAL A 55 -6.13 12.77 5.81
C VAL A 55 -4.99 13.10 6.77
N LYS A 56 -3.85 12.44 6.57
CA LYS A 56 -2.67 12.58 7.41
C LYS A 56 -1.50 13.12 6.60
N ASP A 57 -0.70 13.98 7.23
CA ASP A 57 0.61 14.35 6.69
C ASP A 57 1.66 13.27 6.97
N VAL A 58 1.46 12.46 8.01
CA VAL A 58 2.39 11.40 8.43
C VAL A 58 1.63 10.12 8.75
N VAL A 59 2.13 9.00 8.22
CA VAL A 59 1.63 7.65 8.50
C VAL A 59 2.79 6.73 8.85
N GLN A 60 2.53 5.73 9.69
CA GLN A 60 3.52 4.77 10.14
C GLN A 60 2.88 3.39 10.29
N PHE A 61 3.62 2.35 9.90
CA PHE A 61 3.22 0.95 10.03
C PHE A 61 4.48 0.07 10.15
N GLU A 62 4.29 -1.22 10.44
CA GLU A 62 5.38 -2.15 10.71
C GLU A 62 5.18 -3.46 9.94
N TRP A 63 6.26 -3.96 9.35
CA TRP A 63 6.28 -5.27 8.70
C TRP A 63 7.14 -6.23 9.50
N ASN A 64 6.61 -7.44 9.70
CA ASN A 64 7.36 -8.54 10.28
C ASN A 64 8.23 -9.20 9.21
N SER A 65 9.53 -9.19 9.43
CA SER A 65 10.59 -9.70 8.55
C SER A 65 11.49 -10.69 9.30
N GLU A 66 10.84 -11.61 9.98
CA GLU A 66 11.36 -12.52 11.01
C GLU A 66 12.88 -12.79 10.96
N PRO A 67 13.62 -12.53 12.07
CA PRO A 67 13.16 -12.00 13.35
C PRO A 67 12.97 -10.47 13.34
N ALA A 68 13.32 -9.79 12.27
CA ALA A 68 13.36 -8.33 12.24
C ALA A 68 11.96 -7.71 12.13
N ILE A 69 11.86 -6.44 12.55
CA ILE A 69 10.71 -5.58 12.23
C ILE A 69 11.21 -4.40 11.39
N HIS A 70 10.58 -4.15 10.24
CA HIS A 70 10.80 -2.95 9.45
C HIS A 70 9.67 -1.97 9.70
N ARG A 71 9.97 -0.87 10.37
CA ARG A 71 9.04 0.22 10.58
C ARG A 71 9.14 1.19 9.43
N TRP A 72 8.03 1.36 8.73
CA TRP A 72 7.87 2.32 7.65
C TRP A 72 7.24 3.59 8.19
N ARG A 73 7.73 4.72 7.72
CA ARG A 73 7.13 6.03 7.94
C ARG A 73 7.08 6.78 6.62
N PHE A 74 5.89 7.23 6.25
CA PHE A 74 5.71 8.16 5.14
C PHE A 74 5.34 9.52 5.69
N GLU A 75 5.99 10.56 5.16
CA GLU A 75 5.69 11.94 5.46
C GLU A 75 5.50 12.70 4.16
N LYS A 76 4.32 13.29 3.97
CA LYS A 76 4.07 14.23 2.89
C LYS A 76 4.99 15.44 3.06
N THR A 77 5.78 15.71 2.04
CA THR A 77 6.61 16.91 1.98
C THR A 77 6.00 17.90 0.98
N LYS A 78 6.66 19.03 0.78
CA LYS A 78 6.14 20.08 -0.12
C LYS A 78 6.16 19.59 -1.58
N ASN A 79 5.31 20.21 -2.41
CA ASN A 79 5.32 20.04 -3.88
C ASN A 79 4.96 18.62 -4.37
N GLY A 80 4.06 17.90 -3.69
CA GLY A 80 3.57 16.60 -4.18
C GLY A 80 4.55 15.44 -3.95
N LYS A 81 5.46 15.60 -3.01
CA LYS A 81 6.46 14.59 -2.66
C LYS A 81 6.13 13.87 -1.36
N VAL A 82 6.77 12.72 -1.18
CA VAL A 82 6.71 11.90 0.03
C VAL A 82 8.12 11.48 0.41
N GLN A 83 8.48 11.69 1.68
CA GLN A 83 9.65 11.09 2.29
C GLN A 83 9.28 9.71 2.81
N ILE A 84 10.07 8.71 2.43
CA ILE A 84 9.96 7.33 2.88
C ILE A 84 11.14 7.05 3.80
N GLU A 85 10.85 6.73 5.05
CA GLU A 85 11.84 6.32 6.05
C GLU A 85 11.55 4.89 6.50
N ILE A 86 12.58 4.05 6.53
CA ILE A 86 12.51 2.67 7.01
C ILE A 86 13.58 2.46 8.07
N VAL A 87 13.12 2.09 9.26
CA VAL A 87 13.95 1.76 10.41
C VAL A 87 13.79 0.28 10.71
N VAL A 88 14.92 -0.43 10.79
CA VAL A 88 14.95 -1.86 11.10
C VAL A 88 15.28 -2.10 12.58
N TYR A 89 14.51 -2.99 13.19
CA TYR A 89 14.77 -3.57 14.50
C TYR A 89 15.18 -5.02 14.28
N VAL A 90 16.49 -5.28 14.20
CA VAL A 90 17.05 -6.57 13.74
C VAL A 90 16.57 -7.75 14.58
N ASP A 91 16.44 -7.56 15.89
CA ASP A 91 15.99 -8.59 16.83
C ASP A 91 14.47 -8.58 17.07
N GLY A 92 13.71 -7.77 16.31
CA GLY A 92 12.26 -7.60 16.48
C GLY A 92 11.85 -6.85 17.76
N LEU A 93 12.81 -6.30 18.51
CA LEU A 93 12.57 -5.60 19.77
C LEU A 93 12.53 -4.08 19.57
N THR A 94 11.32 -3.54 19.44
CA THR A 94 11.08 -2.09 19.31
C THR A 94 11.39 -1.27 20.57
N SER A 95 11.68 -1.94 21.69
CA SER A 95 12.19 -1.34 22.92
C SER A 95 13.67 -0.92 22.82
N THR A 96 14.41 -1.42 21.83
CA THR A 96 15.78 -1.01 21.54
C THR A 96 15.80 0.02 20.40
N PRO A 97 16.82 0.90 20.31
CA PRO A 97 16.93 1.82 19.19
C PRO A 97 17.04 1.05 17.87
N GLY A 98 16.13 1.33 16.94
CA GLY A 98 16.21 0.79 15.59
C GLY A 98 17.35 1.45 14.79
N LYS A 99 17.78 0.78 13.72
CA LYS A 99 18.77 1.30 12.78
C LYS A 99 18.05 1.90 11.57
N LEU A 100 18.37 3.14 11.23
CA LEU A 100 17.91 3.72 9.97
C LEU A 100 18.54 2.95 8.80
N GLU A 101 17.71 2.38 7.93
CA GLU A 101 18.15 1.57 6.79
C GLU A 101 17.89 2.26 5.46
N PHE A 102 16.80 3.01 5.36
CA PHE A 102 16.44 3.72 4.14
C PHE A 102 15.78 5.05 4.48
N LYS A 103 16.16 6.12 3.79
CA LYS A 103 15.51 7.43 3.93
C LYS A 103 15.68 8.24 2.65
N GLU A 104 14.61 8.30 1.86
CA GLU A 104 14.65 8.97 0.56
C GLU A 104 13.34 9.70 0.28
N GLU A 105 13.38 10.69 -0.61
CA GLU A 105 12.21 11.45 -1.05
C GLU A 105 11.89 11.14 -2.52
N CYS A 106 10.61 11.07 -2.86
CA CYS A 106 10.16 10.88 -4.24
C CYS A 106 8.83 11.56 -4.51
N GLU A 107 8.48 11.69 -5.79
CA GLU A 107 7.16 12.13 -6.22
C GLU A 107 6.09 11.09 -5.80
N ILE A 108 5.05 11.54 -5.08
CA ILE A 108 4.03 10.64 -4.54
C ILE A 108 3.31 9.88 -5.65
N ASP A 109 3.04 10.55 -6.77
CA ASP A 109 2.41 9.95 -7.94
C ASP A 109 3.24 8.84 -8.57
N LEU A 110 4.56 9.02 -8.61
CA LEU A 110 5.48 8.01 -9.13
C LEU A 110 5.56 6.81 -8.18
N PHE A 111 5.55 7.06 -6.87
CA PHE A 111 5.51 5.99 -5.87
C PHE A 111 4.23 5.16 -5.97
N ILE A 112 3.06 5.81 -5.99
CA ILE A 112 1.75 5.14 -6.13
C ILE A 112 1.72 4.32 -7.42
N LYS A 113 2.22 4.87 -8.53
CA LYS A 113 2.30 4.16 -9.81
C LYS A 113 3.09 2.86 -9.72
N GLU A 114 4.27 2.88 -9.11
CA GLU A 114 5.12 1.69 -8.98
C GLU A 114 4.51 0.65 -8.01
N VAL A 115 3.88 1.10 -6.91
CA VAL A 115 3.13 0.22 -6.01
C VAL A 115 1.96 -0.46 -6.74
N ILE A 116 1.19 0.30 -7.53
CA ILE A 116 0.08 -0.23 -8.31
C ILE A 116 0.56 -1.21 -9.38
N PHE A 117 1.64 -0.90 -10.10
CA PHE A 117 2.22 -1.85 -11.05
C PHE A 117 2.69 -3.16 -10.39
N SER A 118 3.23 -3.08 -9.18
CA SER A 118 3.58 -4.28 -8.42
C SER A 118 2.33 -5.10 -8.03
N LEU A 119 1.27 -4.44 -7.56
CA LEU A 119 -0.01 -5.08 -7.23
C LEU A 119 -0.64 -5.76 -8.45
N GLU A 120 -0.57 -5.13 -9.62
CA GLU A 120 -1.03 -5.72 -10.88
C GLU A 120 -0.20 -6.93 -11.29
N GLY A 121 1.12 -6.89 -11.08
CA GLY A 121 1.99 -8.06 -11.30
C GLY A 121 1.54 -9.26 -10.48
N ILE A 122 1.21 -9.03 -9.21
CA ILE A 122 0.65 -10.06 -8.31
C ILE A 122 -0.67 -10.60 -8.85
N LEU A 123 -1.60 -9.73 -9.26
CA LEU A 123 -2.89 -10.15 -9.81
C LEU A 123 -2.75 -10.94 -11.12
N LYS A 124 -1.86 -10.53 -12.02
CA LYS A 124 -1.57 -11.24 -13.27
C LYS A 124 -0.96 -12.62 -13.03
N GLN A 125 -0.08 -12.72 -12.04
CA GLN A 125 0.64 -13.97 -11.77
C GLN A 125 -0.18 -14.95 -10.92
N HIS A 126 -0.89 -14.48 -9.91
CA HIS A 126 -1.55 -15.34 -8.92
C HIS A 126 -3.07 -15.25 -8.95
N GLY A 127 -3.65 -14.18 -9.51
CA GLY A 127 -5.06 -13.84 -9.30
C GLY A 127 -5.39 -13.60 -7.82
N ILE A 128 -6.64 -13.25 -7.54
CA ILE A 128 -7.10 -12.96 -6.17
C ILE A 128 -7.12 -14.24 -5.31
N VAL A 129 -7.67 -15.33 -5.84
CA VAL A 129 -7.77 -16.60 -5.12
C VAL A 129 -6.39 -17.23 -4.88
N GLY A 130 -5.51 -17.19 -5.88
CA GLY A 130 -4.15 -17.73 -5.75
C GLY A 130 -3.30 -16.88 -4.81
N TYR A 131 -3.43 -15.55 -4.83
CA TYR A 131 -2.81 -14.67 -3.82
C TYR A 131 -3.16 -15.15 -2.42
N ARG A 132 -4.45 -15.32 -2.12
CA ARG A 132 -4.91 -15.73 -0.78
C ARG A 132 -4.30 -17.06 -0.34
N LYS A 133 -4.17 -18.03 -1.25
CA LYS A 133 -3.54 -19.33 -0.93
C LYS A 133 -2.04 -19.19 -0.69
N GLN A 134 -1.37 -18.32 -1.44
CA GLN A 134 0.05 -18.08 -1.31
C GLN A 134 0.40 -17.23 -0.08
N TRP A 135 -0.39 -16.21 0.25
CA TRP A 135 -0.17 -15.29 1.37
C TRP A 135 -0.70 -15.80 2.71
N TYR A 136 -0.86 -17.12 2.87
CA TYR A 136 -1.33 -17.71 4.13
C TYR A 136 -2.72 -17.20 4.59
N ALA A 137 -3.68 -17.21 3.66
CA ALA A 137 -5.09 -16.88 3.86
C ALA A 137 -5.45 -15.39 4.08
N GLY A 138 -4.48 -14.48 4.02
CA GLY A 138 -4.73 -13.04 3.94
C GLY A 138 -5.31 -12.62 2.58
N ASP A 139 -6.17 -11.61 2.60
CA ASP A 139 -6.87 -11.14 1.39
C ASP A 139 -6.06 -10.09 0.63
N PHE A 140 -6.16 -10.12 -0.70
CA PHE A 140 -5.58 -9.07 -1.53
C PHE A 140 -6.32 -7.75 -1.25
N PRO A 141 -5.62 -6.60 -1.11
CA PRO A 141 -6.26 -5.32 -0.80
C PRO A 141 -6.96 -4.71 -2.02
N ILE A 142 -8.00 -5.38 -2.52
CA ILE A 142 -8.63 -5.05 -3.80
C ILE A 142 -9.30 -3.68 -3.78
N SER A 143 -9.93 -3.29 -2.67
CA SER A 143 -10.58 -1.99 -2.54
C SER A 143 -9.57 -0.86 -2.67
N SER A 144 -8.46 -0.94 -1.92
CA SER A 144 -7.43 0.09 -1.97
C SER A 144 -6.68 0.12 -3.30
N TYR A 145 -6.48 -1.04 -3.93
CA TYR A 145 -5.99 -1.11 -5.31
C TYR A 145 -6.91 -0.36 -6.28
N LEU A 146 -8.22 -0.60 -6.24
CA LEU A 146 -9.20 0.06 -7.12
C LEU A 146 -9.19 1.58 -6.91
N GLN A 147 -9.16 2.01 -5.66
CA GLN A 147 -9.17 3.41 -5.26
C GLN A 147 -7.91 4.16 -5.71
N LEU A 148 -6.72 3.60 -5.43
CA LEU A 148 -5.45 4.18 -5.87
C LEU A 148 -5.28 4.14 -7.40
N ARG A 149 -5.79 3.10 -8.07
CA ARG A 149 -5.80 3.03 -9.53
C ARG A 149 -6.71 4.10 -10.14
N ASN A 150 -7.91 4.30 -9.58
CA ASN A 150 -8.81 5.39 -9.97
C ASN A 150 -8.14 6.76 -9.78
N TYR A 151 -7.47 6.96 -8.64
CA TYR A 151 -6.68 8.17 -8.39
C TYR A 151 -5.63 8.40 -9.48
N LEU A 152 -4.85 7.39 -9.87
CA LEU A 152 -3.86 7.54 -10.94
C LEU A 152 -4.48 7.89 -12.31
N LEU A 153 -5.67 7.37 -12.61
CA LEU A 153 -6.35 7.60 -13.89
C LEU A 153 -7.04 8.97 -13.97
N HIS A 154 -7.62 9.43 -12.86
CA HIS A 154 -8.56 10.55 -12.87
C HIS A 154 -8.20 11.69 -11.92
N LYS A 155 -7.24 11.47 -11.01
CA LYS A 155 -6.88 12.42 -9.94
C LYS A 155 -8.11 12.84 -9.12
N SER A 156 -8.98 11.89 -8.84
CA SER A 156 -10.26 12.13 -8.15
C SER A 156 -10.63 10.96 -7.25
N ASN A 157 -11.64 11.21 -6.41
CA ASN A 157 -12.23 10.22 -5.54
C ASN A 157 -12.84 9.06 -6.34
N PHE A 158 -12.85 7.88 -5.74
CA PHE A 158 -13.65 6.78 -6.26
C PHE A 158 -15.13 7.10 -6.05
N THR A 159 -15.95 6.90 -7.08
CA THR A 159 -17.38 7.23 -7.00
C THR A 159 -18.09 6.30 -6.02
N ILE A 160 -18.58 6.89 -4.93
CA ILE A 160 -19.42 6.25 -3.93
C ILE A 160 -20.80 6.90 -3.90
N ASN A 161 -21.83 6.10 -3.67
CA ASN A 161 -23.20 6.56 -3.45
C ASN A 161 -23.55 6.34 -1.98
N ILE A 162 -23.95 7.41 -1.29
CA ILE A 162 -24.43 7.34 0.09
C ILE A 162 -25.95 7.49 0.05
N LYS A 163 -26.67 6.42 0.44
CA LYS A 163 -28.12 6.48 0.66
C LYS A 163 -28.39 6.90 2.09
N ASN A 164 -29.47 7.67 2.29
CA ASN A 164 -29.88 8.22 3.60
C ASN A 164 -28.78 9.07 4.26
N GLN A 165 -28.13 9.92 3.47
CA GLN A 165 -27.12 10.84 3.98
C GLN A 165 -27.70 11.66 5.14
N ASP A 166 -26.94 11.78 6.23
CA ASP A 166 -27.29 12.43 7.50
C ASP A 166 -28.30 11.65 8.39
N GLU A 167 -28.59 10.38 8.09
CA GLU A 167 -29.37 9.48 8.95
C GLU A 167 -28.48 8.45 9.67
N TRP A 168 -28.99 7.84 10.75
CA TRP A 168 -28.25 6.81 11.52
C TRP A 168 -27.98 5.51 10.73
N ASN A 169 -28.65 5.33 9.59
CA ASN A 169 -28.64 4.15 8.73
C ASN A 169 -28.16 4.49 7.31
N GLU A 170 -27.12 5.32 7.22
CA GLU A 170 -26.40 5.54 5.98
C GLU A 170 -25.94 4.21 5.37
N CYS A 171 -26.12 4.07 4.06
CA CYS A 171 -25.67 2.91 3.30
C CYS A 171 -24.72 3.38 2.20
N ILE A 172 -23.47 2.91 2.25
CA ILE A 172 -22.42 3.27 1.30
C ILE A 172 -22.31 2.16 0.25
N GLU A 173 -22.45 2.53 -1.02
CA GLU A 173 -22.39 1.60 -2.15
C GLU A 173 -21.45 2.15 -3.23
N SER A 174 -20.65 1.27 -3.84
CA SER A 174 -19.88 1.54 -5.06
C SER A 174 -20.51 0.84 -6.27
N ASN A 175 -20.12 1.23 -7.48
CA ASN A 175 -20.60 0.57 -8.70
C ASN A 175 -19.64 -0.56 -9.12
N LEU A 176 -20.06 -1.81 -8.90
CA LEU A 176 -19.29 -3.00 -9.27
C LEU A 176 -18.89 -3.05 -10.76
N SER A 177 -19.71 -2.50 -11.67
CA SER A 177 -19.35 -2.48 -13.10
C SER A 177 -18.10 -1.63 -13.35
N ASN A 178 -18.00 -0.48 -12.68
CA ASN A 178 -16.83 0.40 -12.78
C ASN A 178 -15.58 -0.26 -12.18
N GLU A 179 -15.73 -0.95 -11.05
CA GLU A 179 -14.63 -1.72 -10.42
C GLU A 179 -14.10 -2.80 -11.38
N LEU A 180 -15.01 -3.53 -12.03
CA LEU A 180 -14.65 -4.56 -13.01
C LEU A 180 -14.02 -3.96 -14.27
N GLU A 181 -14.40 -2.77 -14.70
CA GLU A 181 -13.74 -2.06 -15.82
C GLU A 181 -12.29 -1.74 -15.50
N ILE A 182 -12.01 -1.25 -14.29
CA ILE A 182 -10.63 -1.00 -13.83
C ILE A 182 -9.82 -2.31 -13.82
N ILE A 183 -10.39 -3.40 -13.30
CA ILE A 183 -9.73 -4.71 -13.27
C ILE A 183 -9.48 -5.25 -14.70
N LYS A 184 -10.39 -5.01 -15.65
CA LYS A 184 -10.18 -5.44 -17.04
C LYS A 184 -8.99 -4.74 -17.71
N THR A 185 -8.59 -3.55 -17.27
CA THR A 185 -7.43 -2.83 -17.86
C THR A 185 -6.10 -3.53 -17.63
N ILE A 186 -6.04 -4.52 -16.75
CA ILE A 186 -4.83 -5.25 -16.39
C ILE A 186 -4.82 -6.70 -16.92
N LEU A 187 -5.89 -7.14 -17.59
CA LEU A 187 -5.99 -8.43 -18.26
C LEU A 187 -5.49 -8.30 -19.71
#